data_AF-I7M474-F1
#
_entry.id   AF-I7M474-F1
#
_cell.length_a   1.000
_cell.length_b   1.000
_cell.length_c   1.000
_cell.angle_alpha   90.00
_cell.angle_beta   90.00
_cell.angle_gamma   90.00
#
_symmetry.space_group_name_H-M   'P 1'
#
loop_
_entity.id
_entity.type
_entity.pdbx_description
1 polymer ?
#
loop_
_entity_poly.entity_id
_entity_poly.type
_entity_poly.pdbx_seq_one_letter_code
_entity_poly.pdbx_strand_id
1 'polypeptide(L)'
;MKLFQWTVEKNDNVPLYPTCREGHSLTYLPPHKKLLLFAGYSNIRKNDLFFYDIHRKTWKLQQGEGRSPSIRCFHESFYDQKNDCFFVYGGQADKGRSLGDFYFLNIKTMIWKRLFLLDSPPTRHSHTMTDMQNGKRQKLLFGGICLPENTYYNDVWVFDYENLQFNSSLPDVSGAFWTKKICKGDIPTARRGHCAITVEGCLYLFGGRTISDSDDTSTIYSLNYDTWVWRKVKTIGKAPSPRSFFSATQFTNNRLVIFGGIENSTNTPLNETYILQLDDFVWSAPFTAGKKPTPRFNHSACFVKNDYNECSIIIQGGIGYTYCSMELNVLSEIDTDQYAEWEKIQEPSQEEKLTSELAGLTILDYKRQLHNLDELISQERIKRVDLLKEESRIEDQMILAEEKNDKILGGMKKQISELDSTFNQNSDLTEKINELINQERQLQAELNQKILATESRVSQMQSLNTNLDQLFSSLKKNRFDETDYRENTLKKLLNETKDEIKKQKEQNKESLSKTKRHNDKINKFLEQINMQLQIHEKEVGQINEEDEVLDDD
;
A
#
# COMPACT_ATOMS: atom_id res chain seq x y z
N MET A 1 -37.16 22.83 13.69
CA MET A 1 -35.69 22.78 13.55
C MET A 1 -35.28 21.32 13.68
N LYS A 2 -34.28 20.85 12.95
CA LYS A 2 -33.80 19.47 13.11
C LYS A 2 -32.51 19.48 13.91
N LEU A 3 -32.42 18.65 14.94
CA LEU A 3 -31.27 18.57 15.82
C LEU A 3 -30.59 17.21 15.69
N PHE A 4 -29.27 17.18 15.75
CA PHE A 4 -28.54 15.93 15.87
C PHE A 4 -28.47 15.48 17.32
N GLN A 5 -28.75 14.21 17.59
CA GLN A 5 -28.69 13.63 18.93
C GLN A 5 -27.78 12.39 18.92
N TRP A 6 -26.87 12.35 19.90
CA TRP A 6 -26.07 11.17 20.20
C TRP A 6 -26.76 10.27 21.22
N THR A 7 -26.84 9.00 20.89
CA THR A 7 -27.22 7.94 21.82
C THR A 7 -26.17 6.84 21.82
N VAL A 8 -26.12 6.08 22.90
CA VAL A 8 -25.24 4.91 23.02
C VAL A 8 -26.11 3.69 23.11
N GLU A 9 -25.96 2.78 22.16
CA GLU A 9 -26.63 1.49 22.21
C GLU A 9 -25.97 0.63 23.29
N LYS A 10 -26.72 0.32 24.34
CA LYS A 10 -26.27 -0.58 25.40
C LYS A 10 -26.20 -1.99 24.82
N ASN A 11 -25.06 -2.63 24.96
CA ASN A 11 -24.96 -4.05 24.69
C ASN A 11 -25.53 -4.78 25.90
N ASP A 12 -26.66 -5.48 25.73
CA ASP A 12 -27.10 -6.44 26.74
C ASP A 12 -26.03 -7.53 26.87
N ASN A 13 -25.77 -7.99 28.09
CA ASN A 13 -24.65 -8.87 28.46
C ASN A 13 -24.61 -10.19 27.65
N VAL A 14 -24.01 -10.16 26.45
CA VAL A 14 -23.72 -11.34 25.63
C VAL A 14 -22.26 -11.76 25.84
N PRO A 15 -21.96 -13.06 26.02
CA PRO A 15 -20.60 -13.54 26.36
C PRO A 15 -19.53 -13.34 25.27
N LEU A 16 -19.89 -13.03 24.03
CA LEU A 16 -18.95 -12.81 22.91
C LEU A 16 -19.17 -11.44 22.27
N TYR A 17 -18.34 -10.49 22.69
CA TYR A 17 -18.34 -9.11 22.23
C TYR A 17 -17.02 -8.76 21.51
N PRO A 18 -17.04 -7.95 20.43
CA PRO A 18 -15.81 -7.51 19.79
C PRO A 18 -14.91 -6.77 20.78
N THR A 19 -13.67 -7.23 20.91
CA THR A 19 -12.66 -6.52 21.70
C THR A 19 -12.31 -5.18 21.06
N CYS A 20 -11.91 -4.20 21.91
CA CYS A 20 -11.38 -2.90 21.50
C CYS A 20 -10.43 -3.05 20.31
N ARG A 21 -10.67 -2.25 19.26
CA ARG A 21 -9.86 -2.25 18.03
C ARG A 21 -10.05 -0.98 17.21
N GLU A 22 -9.06 -0.71 16.37
CA GLU A 22 -9.04 0.33 15.37
C GLU A 22 -8.82 -0.23 13.97
N GLY A 23 -9.09 0.57 12.93
CA GLY A 23 -8.87 0.17 11.54
C GLY A 23 -9.61 -1.11 11.14
N HIS A 24 -10.68 -1.46 11.87
CA HIS A 24 -11.63 -2.47 11.44
C HIS A 24 -12.56 -1.84 10.40
N SER A 25 -13.42 -2.64 9.80
CA SER A 25 -14.54 -2.13 9.03
C SER A 25 -15.85 -2.45 9.73
N LEU A 26 -16.81 -1.54 9.64
CA LEU A 26 -18.20 -1.74 10.06
C LEU A 26 -19.11 -1.44 8.86
N THR A 27 -19.75 -2.48 8.33
CA THR A 27 -20.55 -2.36 7.10
C THR A 27 -21.99 -2.77 7.37
N TYR A 28 -22.94 -1.92 7.00
CA TYR A 28 -24.35 -2.23 7.09
C TYR A 28 -24.77 -3.20 5.98
N LEU A 29 -25.55 -4.23 6.35
CA LEU A 29 -26.14 -5.22 5.46
C LEU A 29 -27.67 -5.03 5.43
N PRO A 30 -28.21 -4.16 4.56
CA PRO A 30 -29.63 -3.81 4.59
C PRO A 30 -30.60 -5.01 4.50
N PRO A 31 -30.42 -5.98 3.58
CA PRO A 31 -31.32 -7.12 3.48
C PRO A 31 -31.39 -7.98 4.75
N HIS A 32 -30.32 -7.95 5.54
CA HIS A 32 -30.16 -8.76 6.74
C HIS A 32 -30.40 -7.98 8.04
N LYS A 33 -30.55 -6.65 7.95
CA LYS A 33 -30.72 -5.72 9.09
C LYS A 33 -29.63 -5.88 10.15
N LYS A 34 -28.40 -6.09 9.67
CA LYS A 34 -27.23 -6.37 10.50
C LYS A 34 -26.07 -5.44 10.18
N LEU A 35 -25.22 -5.19 11.15
CA LEU A 35 -23.88 -4.67 10.92
C LEU A 35 -22.89 -5.81 10.87
N LEU A 36 -21.98 -5.77 9.92
CA LEU A 36 -20.85 -6.68 9.83
C LEU A 36 -19.58 -5.92 10.25
N LEU A 37 -19.00 -6.35 11.36
CA LEU A 37 -17.66 -5.96 11.77
C LEU A 37 -16.65 -6.99 11.27
N PHE A 38 -15.60 -6.52 10.62
CA PHE A 38 -14.51 -7.38 10.16
C PHE A 38 -13.14 -6.83 10.59
N ALA A 39 -12.31 -7.73 11.12
CA ALA A 39 -10.88 -7.52 11.36
C ALA A 39 -10.58 -6.31 12.27
N GLY A 40 -9.42 -5.67 12.08
CA GLY A 40 -8.93 -4.55 12.88
C GLY A 40 -7.73 -4.89 13.75
N TYR A 41 -7.16 -3.85 14.36
CA TYR A 41 -5.98 -3.94 15.21
C TYR A 41 -6.33 -3.61 16.66
N SER A 42 -5.90 -4.46 17.58
CA SER A 42 -5.90 -4.17 19.00
C SER A 42 -4.47 -4.26 19.54
N ASN A 43 -4.10 -5.38 20.16
CA ASN A 43 -2.71 -5.77 20.39
C ASN A 43 -2.20 -6.68 19.27
N ILE A 44 -3.13 -7.38 18.63
CA ILE A 44 -2.89 -8.25 17.48
C ILE A 44 -3.89 -7.87 16.39
N ARG A 45 -3.49 -8.06 15.13
CA ARG A 45 -4.44 -7.94 14.02
C ARG A 45 -5.40 -9.12 14.03
N LYS A 46 -6.58 -8.89 13.49
CA LYS A 46 -7.69 -9.85 13.51
C LYS A 46 -8.22 -10.08 12.11
N ASN A 47 -8.96 -11.17 11.94
CA ASN A 47 -9.77 -11.49 10.75
C ASN A 47 -11.11 -12.12 11.17
N ASP A 48 -11.55 -11.84 12.40
CA ASP A 48 -12.82 -12.28 12.95
C ASP A 48 -14.00 -11.57 12.28
N LEU A 49 -15.14 -12.27 12.22
CA LEU A 49 -16.39 -11.78 11.63
C LEU A 49 -17.46 -11.69 12.71
N PHE A 50 -17.84 -10.47 13.05
CA PHE A 50 -18.87 -10.20 14.03
C PHE A 50 -20.11 -9.62 13.36
N PHE A 51 -21.26 -10.22 13.62
CA PHE A 51 -22.55 -9.73 13.16
C PHE A 51 -23.31 -9.12 14.32
N TYR A 52 -23.71 -7.86 14.19
CA TYR A 52 -24.62 -7.21 15.12
C TYR A 52 -26.03 -7.20 14.54
N ASP A 53 -26.97 -7.81 15.24
CA ASP A 53 -28.39 -7.73 14.92
C ASP A 53 -28.98 -6.46 15.52
N ILE A 54 -29.42 -5.53 14.66
CA ILE A 54 -29.87 -4.20 15.08
C ILE A 54 -31.17 -4.29 15.89
N HIS A 55 -32.06 -5.23 15.59
CA HIS A 55 -33.32 -5.39 16.31
C HIS A 55 -33.12 -6.07 17.66
N ARG A 56 -32.31 -7.13 17.68
CA ARG A 56 -32.04 -7.89 18.89
C ARG A 56 -30.98 -7.26 19.78
N LYS A 57 -30.25 -6.27 19.26
CA LYS A 57 -29.13 -5.60 19.92
C LYS A 57 -28.06 -6.56 20.43
N THR A 58 -27.79 -7.61 19.65
CA THR A 58 -26.86 -8.69 20.04
C THR A 58 -25.77 -8.91 19.02
N TRP A 59 -24.58 -9.22 19.53
CA TRP A 59 -23.43 -9.63 18.72
C TRP A 59 -23.38 -11.14 18.57
N LYS A 60 -22.96 -11.59 17.39
CA LYS A 60 -22.67 -12.99 17.10
C LYS A 60 -21.36 -13.10 16.33
N LEU A 61 -20.38 -13.80 16.92
CA LEU A 61 -19.19 -14.23 16.22
C LEU A 61 -19.56 -15.34 15.23
N GLN A 62 -19.09 -15.23 13.99
CA GLN A 62 -19.23 -16.25 12.97
C GLN A 62 -17.87 -16.54 12.32
N GLN A 63 -17.76 -17.71 11.72
CA GLN A 63 -16.59 -18.12 10.97
C GLN A 63 -16.97 -18.23 9.49
N GLY A 64 -16.13 -17.66 8.62
CA GLY A 64 -16.23 -17.88 7.19
C GLY A 64 -15.31 -19.02 6.77
N GLU A 65 -15.76 -19.84 5.83
CA GLU A 65 -14.97 -20.92 5.22
C GLU A 65 -14.33 -20.48 3.90
N GLY A 66 -13.50 -21.31 3.29
CA GLY A 66 -12.88 -21.04 1.99
C GLY A 66 -11.60 -20.21 2.07
N ARG A 67 -11.35 -19.38 1.04
CA ARG A 67 -10.14 -18.54 0.93
C ARG A 67 -10.31 -17.24 1.71
N SER A 68 -10.23 -17.31 3.04
CA SER A 68 -10.37 -16.13 3.89
C SER A 68 -9.19 -15.15 3.78
N PRO A 69 -9.43 -13.85 3.99
CA PRO A 69 -8.36 -12.88 4.13
C PRO A 69 -7.48 -13.15 5.35
N SER A 70 -6.19 -12.84 5.23
CA SER A 70 -5.26 -12.79 6.37
C SER A 70 -5.70 -11.75 7.41
N ILE A 71 -5.20 -11.88 8.63
CA ILE A 71 -5.33 -10.87 9.69
C ILE A 71 -4.86 -9.51 9.21
N ARG A 72 -5.68 -8.47 9.42
CA ARG A 72 -5.44 -7.13 8.85
C ARG A 72 -6.14 -6.01 9.62
N CYS A 73 -5.73 -4.78 9.33
CA CYS A 73 -6.42 -3.54 9.70
C CYS A 73 -6.25 -2.50 8.59
N PHE A 74 -6.96 -1.38 8.67
CA PHE A 74 -6.91 -0.26 7.72
C PHE A 74 -7.17 -0.66 6.26
N HIS A 75 -7.90 -1.76 6.07
CA HIS A 75 -8.45 -2.21 4.80
C HIS A 75 -9.71 -1.42 4.46
N GLU A 76 -10.09 -1.45 3.19
CA GLU A 76 -11.40 -0.97 2.76
C GLU A 76 -12.36 -2.13 2.56
N SER A 77 -13.65 -1.87 2.82
CA SER A 77 -14.70 -2.87 2.63
C SER A 77 -16.00 -2.26 2.14
N PHE A 78 -16.76 -3.04 1.37
CA PHE A 78 -18.10 -2.64 0.94
C PHE A 78 -19.01 -3.86 0.80
N TYR A 79 -20.31 -3.61 0.74
CA TYR A 79 -21.30 -4.66 0.54
C TYR A 79 -22.02 -4.46 -0.80
N ASP A 80 -22.02 -5.51 -1.63
CA ASP A 80 -22.82 -5.58 -2.85
C ASP A 80 -24.17 -6.24 -2.53
N GLN A 81 -25.19 -5.39 -2.36
CA GLN A 81 -26.55 -5.83 -2.05
C GLN A 81 -27.16 -6.72 -3.15
N LYS A 82 -26.78 -6.54 -4.41
CA LYS A 82 -27.38 -7.29 -5.53
C LYS A 82 -26.98 -8.76 -5.52
N ASN A 83 -25.74 -9.04 -5.14
CA ASN A 83 -25.18 -10.40 -5.10
C ASN A 83 -25.01 -10.95 -3.67
N ASP A 84 -25.44 -10.19 -2.65
CA ASP A 84 -25.32 -10.53 -1.23
C ASP A 84 -23.88 -10.90 -0.82
N CYS A 85 -22.93 -10.06 -1.24
CA CYS A 85 -21.50 -10.30 -1.06
C CYS A 85 -20.80 -9.13 -0.37
N PHE A 86 -20.01 -9.42 0.67
CA PHE A 86 -19.16 -8.46 1.38
C PHE A 86 -17.74 -8.53 0.85
N PHE A 87 -17.16 -7.41 0.47
CA PHE A 87 -15.85 -7.29 -0.15
C PHE A 87 -14.83 -6.66 0.77
N VAL A 88 -13.57 -7.09 0.65
CA VAL A 88 -12.43 -6.54 1.39
C VAL A 88 -11.24 -6.36 0.44
N TYR A 89 -10.60 -5.19 0.48
CA TYR A 89 -9.41 -4.88 -0.30
C TYR A 89 -8.30 -4.26 0.55
N GLY A 90 -7.07 -4.75 0.32
CA GLY A 90 -5.85 -4.19 0.89
C GLY A 90 -5.81 -4.22 2.41
N GLY A 91 -5.25 -3.16 3.00
CA GLY A 91 -5.02 -3.06 4.43
C GLY A 91 -3.58 -3.41 4.81
N GLN A 92 -3.35 -3.55 6.10
CA GLN A 92 -2.03 -3.80 6.67
C GLN A 92 -2.04 -5.12 7.42
N ALA A 93 -1.14 -6.03 7.05
CA ALA A 93 -0.89 -7.29 7.73
C ALA A 93 0.06 -7.12 8.93
N ASP A 94 0.31 -8.23 9.62
CA ASP A 94 1.32 -8.29 10.68
C ASP A 94 2.70 -7.85 10.21
N LYS A 95 3.46 -7.32 11.16
CA LYS A 95 4.74 -6.62 10.93
C LYS A 95 4.62 -5.37 10.04
N GLY A 96 3.41 -4.83 9.90
CA GLY A 96 3.18 -3.53 9.25
C GLY A 96 3.16 -3.57 7.71
N ARG A 97 3.26 -4.75 7.08
CA ARG A 97 3.30 -4.86 5.61
C ARG A 97 1.95 -4.50 4.98
N SER A 98 2.00 -3.69 3.93
CA SER A 98 0.80 -3.35 3.16
C SER A 98 0.34 -4.50 2.28
N LEU A 99 -0.96 -4.62 2.11
CA LEU A 99 -1.63 -5.65 1.33
C LEU A 99 -2.29 -5.04 0.09
N GLY A 100 -2.47 -5.86 -0.95
CA GLY A 100 -3.16 -5.49 -2.19
C GLY A 100 -4.04 -6.62 -2.72
N ASP A 101 -4.36 -7.59 -1.86
CA ASP A 101 -5.25 -8.71 -2.15
C ASP A 101 -6.72 -8.29 -2.02
N PHE A 102 -7.58 -8.97 -2.77
CA PHE A 102 -9.02 -8.66 -2.85
C PHE A 102 -9.82 -9.94 -2.60
N TYR A 103 -10.82 -9.84 -1.73
CA TYR A 103 -11.67 -10.95 -1.35
C TYR A 103 -13.14 -10.56 -1.36
N PHE A 104 -14.01 -11.56 -1.47
CA PHE A 104 -15.41 -11.42 -1.10
C PHE A 104 -15.93 -12.62 -0.32
N LEU A 105 -16.84 -12.34 0.59
CA LEU A 105 -17.62 -13.29 1.39
C LEU A 105 -19.05 -13.30 0.86
N ASN A 106 -19.54 -14.45 0.42
CA ASN A 106 -20.97 -14.62 0.20
C ASN A 106 -21.67 -14.71 1.57
N ILE A 107 -22.58 -13.78 1.87
CA ILE A 107 -23.20 -13.68 3.19
C ILE A 107 -24.14 -14.85 3.47
N LYS A 108 -24.80 -15.39 2.44
CA LYS A 108 -25.71 -16.53 2.58
C LYS A 108 -24.97 -17.84 2.87
N THR A 109 -23.89 -18.12 2.14
CA THR A 109 -23.14 -19.37 2.28
C THR A 109 -22.00 -19.29 3.30
N MET A 110 -21.62 -18.07 3.70
CA MET A 110 -20.46 -17.81 4.56
C MET A 110 -19.13 -18.36 3.98
N ILE A 111 -18.99 -18.33 2.65
CA ILE A 111 -17.78 -18.79 1.95
C ILE A 111 -17.02 -17.58 1.40
N TRP A 112 -15.74 -17.49 1.77
CA TRP A 112 -14.78 -16.56 1.22
C TRP A 112 -14.16 -17.07 -0.07
N LYS A 113 -13.98 -16.14 -1.00
CA LYS A 113 -13.22 -16.34 -2.23
C LYS A 113 -12.26 -15.17 -2.44
N ARG A 114 -11.15 -15.46 -3.11
CA ARG A 114 -10.16 -14.46 -3.50
C ARG A 114 -10.36 -14.10 -4.98
N LEU A 115 -10.14 -12.84 -5.34
CA LEU A 115 -10.12 -12.44 -6.74
C LEU A 115 -8.74 -12.68 -7.32
N PHE A 116 -8.70 -13.29 -8.50
CA PHE A 116 -7.50 -13.38 -9.32
C PHE A 116 -7.47 -12.20 -10.29
N LEU A 117 -6.46 -11.34 -10.16
CA LEU A 117 -6.32 -10.07 -10.89
C LEU A 117 -4.93 -10.06 -11.55
N LEU A 118 -4.86 -9.75 -12.84
CA LEU A 118 -3.58 -9.69 -13.59
C LEU A 118 -2.85 -8.37 -13.31
N ASP A 119 -3.56 -7.26 -13.44
CA ASP A 119 -3.07 -5.92 -13.10
C ASP A 119 -3.75 -5.44 -11.82
N SER A 120 -3.00 -4.80 -10.92
CA SER A 120 -3.52 -4.30 -9.65
C SER A 120 -2.79 -3.05 -9.18
N PRO A 121 -3.46 -2.19 -8.40
CA PRO A 121 -2.80 -1.09 -7.71
C PRO A 121 -1.70 -1.63 -6.78
N PRO A 122 -0.62 -0.84 -6.54
CA PRO A 122 0.35 -1.13 -5.49
C PRO A 122 -0.33 -1.43 -4.15
N THR A 123 0.29 -2.30 -3.37
CA THR A 123 -0.18 -2.64 -2.01
C THR A 123 -0.31 -1.38 -1.16
N ARG A 124 -1.40 -1.29 -0.39
CA ARG A 124 -1.72 -0.08 0.36
C ARG A 124 -2.71 -0.30 1.49
N HIS A 125 -2.66 0.58 2.48
CA HIS A 125 -3.67 0.69 3.52
C HIS A 125 -4.06 2.16 3.77
N SER A 126 -5.11 2.39 4.55
CA SER A 126 -5.62 3.74 4.85
C SER A 126 -5.92 4.56 3.59
N HIS A 127 -6.29 3.87 2.51
CA HIS A 127 -6.82 4.39 1.26
C HIS A 127 -8.35 4.51 1.38
N THR A 128 -9.02 5.03 0.36
CA THR A 128 -10.48 5.01 0.29
C THR A 128 -10.97 4.31 -0.97
N MET A 129 -12.11 3.60 -0.87
CA MET A 129 -12.84 3.05 -2.01
C MET A 129 -14.28 3.53 -2.02
N THR A 130 -14.77 4.06 -3.15
CA THR A 130 -16.13 4.64 -3.27
C THR A 130 -16.86 4.14 -4.51
N ASP A 131 -18.19 4.12 -4.48
CA ASP A 131 -19.01 3.73 -5.63
C ASP A 131 -18.97 4.77 -6.75
N MET A 132 -18.80 4.31 -7.99
CA MET A 132 -19.07 5.15 -9.16
C MET A 132 -20.58 5.21 -9.39
N GLN A 133 -21.20 6.38 -9.23
CA GLN A 133 -22.64 6.59 -9.43
C GLN A 133 -23.03 6.65 -10.93
N ASN A 134 -22.53 5.69 -11.73
CA ASN A 134 -22.71 5.61 -13.18
C ASN A 134 -23.58 4.41 -13.62
N GLY A 135 -24.20 3.72 -12.65
CA GLY A 135 -25.06 2.56 -12.90
C GLY A 135 -24.33 1.23 -13.16
N LYS A 136 -22.99 1.22 -13.14
CA LYS A 136 -22.17 0.01 -13.28
C LYS A 136 -21.63 -0.44 -11.93
N ARG A 137 -21.24 -1.71 -11.80
CA ARG A 137 -20.49 -2.22 -10.64
C ARG A 137 -19.02 -1.80 -10.73
N GLN A 138 -18.78 -0.54 -10.38
CA GLN A 138 -17.44 0.05 -10.40
C GLN A 138 -17.13 0.81 -9.10
N LYS A 139 -15.90 0.66 -8.60
CA LYS A 139 -15.39 1.41 -7.45
C LYS A 139 -14.19 2.26 -7.84
N LEU A 140 -14.09 3.45 -7.24
CA LEU A 140 -12.91 4.31 -7.30
C LEU A 140 -12.03 4.11 -6.09
N LEU A 141 -10.75 3.82 -6.31
CA LEU A 141 -9.71 3.78 -5.30
C LEU A 141 -8.84 5.03 -5.41
N PHE A 142 -8.59 5.69 -4.27
CA PHE A 142 -7.66 6.81 -4.19
C PHE A 142 -6.75 6.72 -2.96
N GLY A 143 -5.48 7.07 -3.19
CA GLY A 143 -4.49 7.32 -2.16
C GLY A 143 -4.13 6.11 -1.29
N GLY A 144 -3.80 6.38 -0.03
CA GLY A 144 -3.25 5.41 0.92
C GLY A 144 -1.72 5.43 0.96
N ILE A 145 -1.16 4.51 1.73
CA ILE A 145 0.28 4.37 1.95
C ILE A 145 0.71 2.91 1.79
N CYS A 146 1.92 2.71 1.27
CA CYS A 146 2.63 1.43 1.29
C CYS A 146 3.75 1.45 2.35
N LEU A 147 3.81 0.38 3.14
CA LEU A 147 4.87 0.09 4.09
C LEU A 147 5.47 -1.28 3.77
N PRO A 148 6.80 -1.44 3.92
CA PRO A 148 7.74 -0.55 4.63
C PRO A 148 8.29 0.64 3.83
N GLU A 149 7.97 0.77 2.54
CA GLU A 149 8.56 1.78 1.64
C GLU A 149 8.17 3.23 1.99
N ASN A 150 7.19 3.42 2.87
CA ASN A 150 6.64 4.71 3.29
C ASN A 150 6.15 5.56 2.10
N THR A 151 5.69 4.89 1.05
CA THR A 151 5.23 5.53 -0.19
C THR A 151 3.76 5.91 -0.06
N TYR A 152 3.48 7.21 -0.06
CA TYR A 152 2.12 7.73 -0.14
C TYR A 152 1.67 7.76 -1.59
N TYR A 153 0.39 7.48 -1.82
CA TYR A 153 -0.19 7.52 -3.16
C TYR A 153 -1.19 8.68 -3.34
N ASN A 154 -1.29 9.18 -4.56
CA ASN A 154 -2.38 10.03 -5.08
C ASN A 154 -2.88 9.52 -6.45
N ASP A 155 -2.60 8.25 -6.78
CA ASP A 155 -3.10 7.64 -7.99
C ASP A 155 -4.60 7.29 -7.87
N VAL A 156 -5.27 7.23 -9.01
CA VAL A 156 -6.68 6.87 -9.12
C VAL A 156 -6.79 5.57 -9.89
N TRP A 157 -7.53 4.63 -9.33
CA TRP A 157 -7.83 3.35 -9.96
C TRP A 157 -9.33 3.09 -9.98
N VAL A 158 -9.80 2.48 -11.07
CA VAL A 158 -11.17 1.98 -11.18
C VAL A 158 -11.14 0.47 -11.07
N PHE A 159 -11.90 -0.07 -10.11
CA PHE A 159 -12.17 -1.50 -9.98
C PHE A 159 -13.50 -1.80 -10.66
N ASP A 160 -13.47 -2.60 -11.71
CA ASP A 160 -14.67 -3.10 -12.39
C ASP A 160 -14.90 -4.56 -12.00
N TYR A 161 -16.10 -4.85 -11.51
CA TYR A 161 -16.53 -6.20 -11.12
C TYR A 161 -17.90 -6.55 -11.72
N GLU A 162 -18.22 -5.98 -12.88
CA GLU A 162 -19.47 -6.24 -13.59
C GLU A 162 -19.57 -7.72 -14.00
N ASN A 163 -18.47 -8.33 -14.45
CA ASN A 163 -18.44 -9.71 -14.95
C ASN A 163 -17.91 -10.72 -13.92
N LEU A 164 -17.89 -10.36 -12.63
CA LEU A 164 -17.37 -11.24 -11.59
C LEU A 164 -18.21 -12.52 -11.47
N GLN A 165 -17.54 -13.67 -11.47
CA GLN A 165 -18.20 -14.98 -11.41
C GLN A 165 -18.56 -15.39 -9.97
N PHE A 166 -19.51 -14.69 -9.35
CA PHE A 166 -19.92 -14.91 -7.95
C PHE A 166 -20.21 -16.38 -7.59
N ASN A 167 -20.86 -17.11 -8.50
CA ASN A 167 -21.29 -18.50 -8.31
C ASN A 167 -20.25 -19.56 -8.70
N SER A 168 -19.03 -19.16 -9.09
CA SER A 168 -17.96 -20.11 -9.44
C SER A 168 -17.67 -21.07 -8.28
N SER A 169 -17.46 -22.36 -8.54
CA SER A 169 -17.03 -23.31 -7.50
C SER A 169 -15.55 -23.16 -7.12
N LEU A 170 -14.79 -22.36 -7.87
CA LEU A 170 -13.37 -22.17 -7.64
C LEU A 170 -13.09 -21.25 -6.43
N PRO A 171 -12.00 -21.52 -5.68
CA PRO A 171 -11.59 -20.68 -4.56
C PRO A 171 -11.05 -19.30 -4.98
N ASP A 172 -10.44 -19.25 -6.17
CA ASP A 172 -9.98 -18.03 -6.82
C ASP A 172 -10.91 -17.73 -8.00
N VAL A 173 -11.40 -16.49 -8.07
CA VAL A 173 -12.46 -16.08 -9.01
C VAL A 173 -11.94 -14.98 -9.93
N SER A 174 -12.26 -15.11 -11.22
CA SER A 174 -11.94 -14.12 -12.27
C SER A 174 -13.19 -13.33 -12.69
N GLY A 175 -13.00 -12.31 -13.52
CA GLY A 175 -14.09 -11.49 -14.08
C GLY A 175 -14.17 -10.07 -13.52
N ALA A 176 -13.24 -9.71 -12.63
CA ALA A 176 -12.98 -8.34 -12.22
C ALA A 176 -11.60 -7.89 -12.69
N PHE A 177 -11.41 -6.59 -12.86
CA PHE A 177 -10.14 -6.01 -13.27
C PHE A 177 -9.97 -4.58 -12.76
N TRP A 178 -8.72 -4.13 -12.70
CA TRP A 178 -8.38 -2.76 -12.36
C TRP A 178 -8.01 -1.96 -13.60
N THR A 179 -8.27 -0.66 -13.58
CA THR A 179 -7.80 0.27 -14.60
C THR A 179 -7.23 1.51 -13.93
N LYS A 180 -5.93 1.75 -14.09
CA LYS A 180 -5.29 3.00 -13.65
C LYS A 180 -5.80 4.16 -14.51
N LYS A 181 -6.14 5.27 -13.87
CA LYS A 181 -6.61 6.48 -14.55
C LYS A 181 -5.53 7.56 -14.48
N ILE A 182 -5.33 8.21 -15.62
CA ILE A 182 -4.42 9.35 -15.73
C ILE A 182 -5.26 10.60 -15.48
N CYS A 183 -5.05 11.22 -14.32
CA CYS A 183 -5.76 12.42 -13.94
C CYS A 183 -4.97 13.69 -14.29
N LYS A 184 -5.66 14.81 -14.42
CA LYS A 184 -5.09 16.14 -14.69
C LYS A 184 -5.74 17.19 -13.79
N GLY A 185 -5.23 18.43 -13.82
CA GLY A 185 -5.78 19.55 -13.06
C GLY A 185 -5.15 19.68 -11.67
N ASP A 186 -5.96 20.07 -10.68
CA ASP A 186 -5.52 20.30 -9.30
C ASP A 186 -5.36 18.97 -8.55
N ILE A 187 -4.40 18.14 -8.95
CA ILE A 187 -4.22 16.80 -8.38
C ILE A 187 -3.87 16.94 -6.88
N PRO A 188 -4.65 16.33 -5.97
CA PRO A 188 -4.34 16.36 -4.55
C PRO A 188 -2.99 15.69 -4.27
N THR A 189 -2.28 16.18 -3.26
CA THR A 189 -1.06 15.52 -2.78
C THR A 189 -1.32 14.10 -2.29
N ALA A 190 -0.28 13.27 -2.36
CA ALA A 190 -0.30 11.90 -1.89
C ALA A 190 -0.57 11.82 -0.39
N ARG A 191 -1.62 11.08 0.00
CA ARG A 191 -2.18 11.14 1.35
C ARG A 191 -2.83 9.83 1.83
N ARG A 192 -2.90 9.65 3.14
CA ARG A 192 -3.60 8.54 3.80
C ARG A 192 -4.60 9.04 4.85
N GLY A 193 -5.55 8.19 5.24
CA GLY A 193 -6.53 8.53 6.27
C GLY A 193 -7.41 9.73 5.90
N HIS A 194 -7.58 9.99 4.61
CA HIS A 194 -8.51 10.96 4.07
C HIS A 194 -9.91 10.34 4.00
N CYS A 195 -10.93 11.14 3.74
CA CYS A 195 -12.23 10.64 3.34
C CYS A 195 -12.53 11.01 1.89
N ALA A 196 -13.24 10.12 1.21
CA ALA A 196 -13.74 10.38 -0.12
C ALA A 196 -15.20 9.95 -0.23
N ILE A 197 -15.99 10.69 -1.01
CA ILE A 197 -17.41 10.41 -1.24
C ILE A 197 -17.75 10.74 -2.69
N THR A 198 -18.65 9.96 -3.29
CA THR A 198 -19.17 10.27 -4.63
C THR A 198 -20.54 10.92 -4.56
N VAL A 199 -20.71 11.99 -5.33
CA VAL A 199 -21.96 12.73 -5.49
C VAL A 199 -22.02 13.22 -6.93
N GLU A 200 -23.10 12.91 -7.65
CA GLU A 200 -23.44 13.48 -8.96
C GLU A 200 -22.26 13.53 -9.96
N GLY A 201 -21.73 12.38 -10.36
CA GLY A 201 -20.67 12.37 -11.39
C GLY A 201 -19.25 12.65 -10.86
N CYS A 202 -19.10 13.00 -9.58
CA CYS A 202 -17.84 13.46 -9.02
C CYS A 202 -17.46 12.69 -7.75
N LEU A 203 -16.15 12.52 -7.53
CA LEU A 203 -15.55 12.11 -6.27
C LEU A 203 -15.07 13.36 -5.53
N TYR A 204 -15.56 13.58 -4.31
CA TYR A 204 -15.10 14.63 -3.41
C TYR A 204 -14.15 14.04 -2.38
N LEU A 205 -12.99 14.67 -2.21
CA LEU A 205 -11.90 14.25 -1.32
C LEU A 205 -11.65 15.35 -0.31
N PHE A 206 -11.53 14.98 0.98
CA PHE A 206 -11.23 15.92 2.05
C PHE A 206 -10.30 15.30 3.10
N GLY A 207 -9.43 16.13 3.70
CA GLY A 207 -8.58 15.75 4.81
C GLY A 207 -7.44 14.80 4.43
N GLY A 208 -7.01 14.03 5.42
CA GLY A 208 -5.92 13.09 5.34
C GLY A 208 -4.60 13.67 5.82
N ARG A 209 -3.58 12.82 5.81
CA ARG A 209 -2.21 13.17 6.18
C ARG A 209 -1.26 12.90 5.03
N THR A 210 -0.36 13.86 4.81
CA THR A 210 0.66 13.90 3.77
C THR A 210 2.05 13.70 4.40
N ILE A 211 3.08 13.52 3.56
CA ILE A 211 4.48 13.36 4.04
C ILE A 211 4.97 14.67 4.67
N SER A 212 4.74 15.80 4.01
CA SER A 212 5.04 17.14 4.52
C SER A 212 3.78 17.79 5.06
N ASP A 213 3.92 18.70 6.01
CA ASP A 213 2.82 19.58 6.41
C ASP A 213 2.39 20.39 5.18
N SER A 214 1.16 20.13 4.75
CA SER A 214 0.57 20.71 3.55
C SER A 214 -0.81 21.24 3.90
N ASP A 215 -1.00 22.54 3.63
CA ASP A 215 -2.27 23.23 3.79
C ASP A 215 -3.37 22.62 2.92
N ASP A 216 -3.00 21.82 1.92
CA ASP A 216 -3.92 21.21 0.97
C ASP A 216 -4.81 20.11 1.57
N THR A 217 -4.52 19.64 2.78
CA THR A 217 -5.38 18.71 3.53
C THR A 217 -6.65 19.38 4.05
N SER A 218 -6.67 20.72 4.14
CA SER A 218 -7.87 21.51 4.49
C SER A 218 -8.79 21.81 3.30
N THR A 219 -8.35 21.51 2.08
CA THR A 219 -9.08 21.81 0.85
C THR A 219 -9.94 20.62 0.42
N ILE A 220 -11.16 20.90 -0.04
CA ILE A 220 -11.97 19.88 -0.74
C ILE A 220 -11.53 19.84 -2.21
N TYR A 221 -11.29 18.64 -2.71
CA TYR A 221 -11.01 18.39 -4.11
C TYR A 221 -12.16 17.62 -4.74
N SER A 222 -12.52 17.94 -5.98
CA SER A 222 -13.48 17.19 -6.78
C SER A 222 -12.79 16.57 -7.99
N LEU A 223 -12.98 15.28 -8.22
CA LEU A 223 -12.61 14.58 -9.46
C LEU A 223 -13.87 14.26 -10.23
N ASN A 224 -14.02 14.86 -11.41
CA ASN A 224 -15.06 14.43 -12.35
C ASN A 224 -14.59 13.14 -13.04
N TYR A 225 -15.31 12.04 -12.88
CA TYR A 225 -14.87 10.73 -13.38
C TYR A 225 -15.19 10.47 -14.86
N ASP A 226 -15.86 11.39 -15.55
CA ASP A 226 -16.01 11.36 -17.01
C ASP A 226 -14.76 11.94 -17.70
N THR A 227 -14.22 13.03 -17.13
CA THR A 227 -13.09 13.78 -17.68
C THR A 227 -11.75 13.47 -17.02
N TRP A 228 -11.76 12.85 -15.84
CA TRP A 228 -10.59 12.60 -14.99
C TRP A 228 -9.81 13.87 -14.62
N VAL A 229 -10.52 14.99 -14.46
CA VAL A 229 -9.94 16.28 -14.05
C VAL A 229 -10.27 16.58 -12.59
N TRP A 230 -9.22 16.82 -11.80
CA TRP A 230 -9.31 17.32 -10.45
C TRP A 230 -9.47 18.85 -10.43
N ARG A 231 -10.28 19.35 -9.50
CA ARG A 231 -10.45 20.78 -9.21
C ARG A 231 -10.51 21.00 -7.72
N LYS A 232 -9.97 22.13 -7.26
CA LYS A 232 -10.23 22.63 -5.90
C LYS A 232 -11.66 23.16 -5.80
N VAL A 233 -12.38 22.72 -4.78
CA VAL A 233 -13.74 23.18 -4.48
C VAL A 233 -13.63 24.27 -3.43
N LYS A 234 -14.20 25.44 -3.73
CA LYS A 234 -14.29 26.53 -2.77
C LYS A 234 -15.38 26.20 -1.76
N THR A 235 -15.03 26.27 -0.49
CA THR A 235 -15.98 26.12 0.63
C THR A 235 -16.12 27.43 1.39
N ILE A 236 -17.23 27.57 2.12
CA ILE A 236 -17.47 28.67 3.05
C ILE A 236 -18.03 28.14 4.36
N GLY A 237 -18.13 29.00 5.38
CA GLY A 237 -18.66 28.62 6.69
C GLY A 237 -17.58 28.12 7.66
N LYS A 238 -18.00 27.35 8.67
CA LYS A 238 -17.14 26.89 9.76
C LYS A 238 -16.49 25.55 9.42
N ALA A 239 -15.43 25.59 8.62
CA ALA A 239 -14.70 24.40 8.22
C ALA A 239 -13.98 23.73 9.40
N PRO A 240 -13.86 22.40 9.41
CA PRO A 240 -13.04 21.68 10.38
C PRO A 240 -11.55 22.00 10.21
N SER A 241 -10.79 21.89 11.30
CA SER A 241 -9.33 21.92 11.24
C SER A 241 -8.75 20.77 10.39
N PRO A 242 -7.53 20.93 9.83
CA PRO A 242 -6.85 19.86 9.10
C PRO A 242 -6.74 18.58 9.94
N ARG A 243 -7.29 17.48 9.42
CA ARG A 243 -7.42 16.23 10.16
C ARG A 243 -7.30 15.00 9.28
N SER A 244 -6.96 13.88 9.92
CA SER A 244 -6.88 12.56 9.31
C SER A 244 -7.57 11.50 10.16
N PHE A 245 -7.82 10.32 9.59
CA PHE A 245 -8.39 9.15 10.27
C PHE A 245 -9.73 9.41 10.96
N PHE A 246 -10.50 10.37 10.44
CA PHE A 246 -11.88 10.67 10.82
C PHE A 246 -12.84 9.83 10.00
N SER A 247 -14.11 9.84 10.37
CA SER A 247 -15.18 9.28 9.54
C SER A 247 -15.92 10.39 8.82
N ALA A 248 -16.24 10.17 7.54
CA ALA A 248 -17.20 10.98 6.80
C ALA A 248 -18.30 10.05 6.24
N THR A 249 -19.55 10.37 6.50
CA THR A 249 -20.68 9.53 6.10
C THR A 249 -21.76 10.37 5.43
N GLN A 250 -22.16 9.97 4.22
CA GLN A 250 -23.29 10.62 3.55
C GLN A 250 -24.55 10.41 4.39
N PHE A 251 -25.28 11.48 4.59
CA PHE A 251 -26.52 11.52 5.34
C PHE A 251 -27.64 12.12 4.50
N THR A 252 -28.84 12.16 5.06
CA THR A 252 -30.03 12.69 4.39
C THR A 252 -29.85 14.16 3.97
N ASN A 253 -30.59 14.57 2.94
CA ASN A 253 -30.60 15.94 2.39
C ASN A 253 -29.24 16.40 1.85
N ASN A 254 -28.52 15.50 1.17
CA ASN A 254 -27.21 15.79 0.56
C ASN A 254 -26.19 16.38 1.55
N ARG A 255 -26.18 15.87 2.79
CA ARG A 255 -25.25 16.28 3.83
C ARG A 255 -24.15 15.24 4.00
N LEU A 256 -22.91 15.69 4.13
CA LEU A 256 -21.81 14.86 4.59
C LEU A 256 -21.57 15.17 6.06
N VAL A 257 -21.70 14.16 6.93
CA VAL A 257 -21.42 14.28 8.36
C VAL A 257 -20.01 13.79 8.63
N ILE A 258 -19.21 14.63 9.25
CA ILE A 258 -17.83 14.34 9.68
C ILE A 258 -17.79 14.20 11.18
N PHE A 259 -17.07 13.19 11.66
CA PHE A 259 -16.86 12.97 13.09
C PHE A 259 -15.43 12.56 13.43
N GLY A 260 -14.88 13.20 14.45
CA GLY A 260 -13.63 12.82 15.11
C GLY A 260 -12.40 12.98 14.22
N GLY A 261 -11.49 12.01 14.33
CA GLY A 261 -10.17 12.03 13.69
C GLY A 261 -9.06 12.53 14.60
N ILE A 262 -7.89 12.71 14.02
CA ILE A 262 -6.72 13.30 14.68
C ILE A 262 -6.37 14.59 13.96
N GLU A 263 -6.15 15.65 14.73
CA GLU A 263 -5.67 16.93 14.19
C GLU A 263 -4.23 16.79 13.71
N ASN A 264 -3.94 17.25 12.50
CA ASN A 264 -2.67 16.96 11.85
C ASN A 264 -1.48 17.66 12.53
N SER A 265 -1.67 18.89 13.02
CA SER A 265 -0.61 19.70 13.63
C SER A 265 -0.27 19.26 15.06
N THR A 266 -1.29 19.00 15.87
CA THR A 266 -1.14 18.73 17.31
C THR A 266 -1.15 17.24 17.64
N ASN A 267 -1.52 16.38 16.68
CA ASN A 267 -1.80 14.96 16.89
C ASN A 267 -2.86 14.70 17.97
N THR A 268 -3.75 15.65 18.23
CA THR A 268 -4.81 15.47 19.23
C THR A 268 -6.00 14.71 18.65
N PRO A 269 -6.47 13.62 19.28
CA PRO A 269 -7.76 13.02 18.98
C PRO A 269 -8.90 14.04 19.14
N LEU A 270 -9.85 14.01 18.22
CA LEU A 270 -11.00 14.91 18.14
C LEU A 270 -12.31 14.13 18.33
N ASN A 271 -13.37 14.80 18.79
CA ASN A 271 -14.74 14.28 18.76
C ASN A 271 -15.71 15.21 18.05
N GLU A 272 -15.27 16.29 17.44
CA GLU A 272 -16.16 17.28 16.83
C GLU A 272 -17.03 16.68 15.72
N THR A 273 -18.27 17.18 15.59
CA THR A 273 -19.19 16.86 14.51
C THR A 273 -19.27 18.06 13.58
N TYR A 274 -19.02 17.84 12.29
CA TYR A 274 -19.20 18.85 11.25
C TYR A 274 -20.16 18.35 10.18
N ILE A 275 -20.84 19.28 9.52
CA ILE A 275 -21.69 19.01 8.37
C ILE A 275 -21.22 19.85 7.21
N LEU A 276 -21.02 19.20 6.08
CA LEU A 276 -20.86 19.84 4.78
C LEU A 276 -22.15 19.64 3.98
N GLN A 277 -22.80 20.73 3.60
CA GLN A 277 -23.86 20.67 2.59
C GLN A 277 -23.22 20.47 1.22
N LEU A 278 -23.59 19.42 0.50
CA LEU A 278 -22.91 19.04 -0.75
C LEU A 278 -23.44 19.80 -1.98
N ASP A 279 -24.57 20.52 -1.86
CA ASP A 279 -25.13 21.33 -2.94
C ASP A 279 -24.30 22.59 -3.21
N ASP A 280 -23.82 23.23 -2.15
CA ASP A 280 -23.13 24.53 -2.18
C ASP A 280 -21.81 24.56 -1.41
N PHE A 281 -21.39 23.42 -0.84
CA PHE A 281 -20.15 23.25 -0.09
C PHE A 281 -20.01 24.17 1.12
N VAL A 282 -21.13 24.39 1.83
CA VAL A 282 -21.16 25.16 3.08
C VAL A 282 -20.89 24.26 4.29
N TRP A 283 -19.86 24.61 5.05
CA TRP A 283 -19.55 23.97 6.33
C TRP A 283 -20.36 24.57 7.48
N SER A 284 -20.83 23.69 8.35
CA SER A 284 -21.43 24.04 9.62
C SER A 284 -20.93 23.14 10.75
N ALA A 285 -20.91 23.69 11.97
CA ALA A 285 -20.65 22.96 13.20
C ALA A 285 -21.97 22.91 14.00
N PRO A 286 -22.81 21.88 13.80
CA PRO A 286 -24.11 21.80 14.46
C PRO A 286 -23.96 21.61 15.97
N PHE A 287 -24.95 22.09 16.73
CA PHE A 287 -25.12 21.61 18.09
C PHE A 287 -25.58 20.15 18.06
N THR A 288 -25.02 19.33 18.95
CA THR A 288 -25.41 17.93 19.11
C THR A 288 -25.88 17.68 20.55
N ALA A 289 -27.09 17.14 20.70
CA ALA A 289 -27.61 16.72 22.00
C ALA A 289 -27.10 15.32 22.41
N GLY A 290 -27.33 14.95 23.66
CA GLY A 290 -27.04 13.61 24.18
C GLY A 290 -25.57 13.35 24.52
N LYS A 291 -25.24 12.09 24.82
CA LYS A 291 -23.89 11.70 25.26
C LYS A 291 -22.99 11.50 24.05
N LYS A 292 -22.26 12.55 23.70
CA LYS A 292 -21.30 12.56 22.60
C LYS A 292 -20.16 11.54 22.83
N PRO A 293 -19.67 10.86 21.77
CA PRO A 293 -18.55 9.93 21.93
C PRO A 293 -17.27 10.67 22.34
N THR A 294 -16.40 9.97 23.06
CA THR A 294 -15.06 10.47 23.40
C THR A 294 -14.22 10.73 22.16
N PRO A 295 -13.22 11.63 22.24
CA PRO A 295 -12.27 11.87 21.15
C PRO A 295 -11.63 10.60 20.65
N ARG A 296 -11.63 10.40 19.33
CA ARG A 296 -11.18 9.17 18.69
C ARG A 296 -10.82 9.34 17.21
N PHE A 297 -9.96 8.46 16.74
CA PHE A 297 -9.59 8.30 15.34
C PHE A 297 -9.46 6.82 14.98
N ASN A 298 -9.36 6.49 13.70
CA ASN A 298 -9.33 5.11 13.18
C ASN A 298 -10.57 4.26 13.57
N HIS A 299 -11.67 4.92 13.93
CA HIS A 299 -12.97 4.29 14.15
C HIS A 299 -13.65 3.98 12.82
N SER A 300 -14.64 3.10 12.87
CA SER A 300 -15.53 2.85 11.73
C SER A 300 -16.80 3.66 11.88
N ALA A 301 -17.39 4.07 10.76
CA ALA A 301 -18.72 4.65 10.71
C ALA A 301 -19.51 4.07 9.54
N CYS A 302 -20.82 3.92 9.70
CA CYS A 302 -21.71 3.55 8.60
C CYS A 302 -23.08 4.22 8.72
N PHE A 303 -23.67 4.49 7.56
CA PHE A 303 -25.06 4.94 7.46
C PHE A 303 -26.00 3.74 7.60
N VAL A 304 -27.02 3.90 8.44
CA VAL A 304 -28.08 2.90 8.64
C VAL A 304 -29.42 3.56 8.40
N LYS A 305 -30.25 2.87 7.62
CA LYS A 305 -31.65 3.21 7.43
C LYS A 305 -32.51 2.04 7.88
N ASN A 306 -33.33 2.24 8.90
CA ASN A 306 -34.19 1.19 9.41
C ASN A 306 -35.47 1.03 8.57
N ASP A 307 -36.28 0.02 8.91
CA ASP A 307 -37.54 -0.25 8.18
C ASP A 307 -38.57 0.89 8.29
N TYR A 308 -38.45 1.74 9.30
CA TYR A 308 -39.31 2.92 9.51
C TYR A 308 -38.81 4.15 8.74
N ASN A 309 -37.85 3.97 7.83
CA ASN A 309 -37.15 5.05 7.11
C ASN A 309 -36.38 6.03 7.99
N GLU A 310 -36.17 5.72 9.26
CA GLU A 310 -35.32 6.52 10.13
C GLU A 310 -33.86 6.28 9.76
N CYS A 311 -33.13 7.38 9.65
CA CYS A 311 -31.74 7.39 9.21
C CYS A 311 -30.84 7.75 10.39
N SER A 312 -29.75 7.00 10.55
CA SER A 312 -28.75 7.25 11.58
C SER A 312 -27.35 6.92 11.07
N ILE A 313 -26.34 7.47 11.76
CA ILE A 313 -24.93 7.11 11.56
C ILE A 313 -24.48 6.38 12.81
N ILE A 314 -23.90 5.19 12.61
CA ILE A 314 -23.35 4.39 13.70
C ILE A 314 -21.84 4.47 13.66
N ILE A 315 -21.23 4.82 14.79
CA ILE A 315 -19.79 4.94 14.99
C ILE A 315 -19.33 3.93 16.03
N GLN A 316 -18.23 3.21 15.74
CA GLN A 316 -17.69 2.18 16.62
C GLN A 316 -16.15 2.14 16.63
N GLY A 317 -15.59 1.82 17.80
CA GLY A 317 -14.17 1.58 17.98
C GLY A 317 -13.32 2.84 17.84
N GLY A 318 -12.09 2.64 17.38
CA GLY A 318 -11.06 3.68 17.29
C GLY A 318 -10.36 3.93 18.62
N ILE A 319 -9.26 4.68 18.56
CA ILE A 319 -8.40 4.99 19.70
C ILE A 319 -8.53 6.47 20.07
N GLY A 320 -8.65 6.75 21.38
CA GLY A 320 -8.52 8.09 21.97
C GLY A 320 -7.24 8.19 22.83
N TYR A 321 -7.20 9.13 23.77
CA TYR A 321 -6.02 9.35 24.63
C TYR A 321 -5.65 8.15 25.52
N THR A 322 -6.64 7.50 26.11
CA THR A 322 -6.41 6.48 27.15
C THR A 322 -7.36 5.28 27.02
N TYR A 323 -8.30 5.34 26.08
CA TYR A 323 -9.40 4.39 26.00
C TYR A 323 -9.81 4.15 24.56
N CYS A 324 -10.18 2.90 24.28
CA CYS A 324 -10.81 2.51 23.03
C CYS A 324 -12.11 1.75 23.36
N SER A 325 -13.22 2.37 22.94
CA SER A 325 -14.58 1.89 23.20
C SER A 325 -15.13 1.20 21.98
N MET A 326 -15.64 -0.02 22.12
CA MET A 326 -16.42 -0.68 21.07
C MET A 326 -17.91 -0.37 21.14
N GLU A 327 -18.35 0.51 22.04
CA GLU A 327 -19.76 0.92 22.11
C GLU A 327 -20.24 1.46 20.76
N LEU A 328 -21.47 1.09 20.40
CA LEU A 328 -22.13 1.59 19.21
C LEU A 328 -22.74 2.96 19.54
N ASN A 329 -22.10 4.01 19.02
CA ASN A 329 -22.57 5.37 19.18
C ASN A 329 -23.44 5.72 17.97
N VAL A 330 -24.68 6.09 18.21
CA VAL A 330 -25.66 6.37 17.16
C VAL A 330 -25.93 7.86 17.12
N LEU A 331 -25.80 8.43 15.92
CA LEU A 331 -26.15 9.80 15.62
C LEU A 331 -27.43 9.79 14.78
N SER A 332 -28.52 10.32 15.33
CA SER A 332 -29.81 10.46 14.64
C SER A 332 -30.20 11.93 14.54
N GLU A 333 -31.11 12.21 13.59
CA GLU A 333 -31.74 13.52 13.46
C GLU A 333 -33.13 13.48 14.08
N ILE A 334 -33.42 14.40 14.99
CA ILE A 334 -34.71 14.52 15.69
C ILE A 334 -35.40 15.84 15.30
N ASP A 335 -36.72 15.79 15.17
CA ASP A 335 -37.55 16.97 14.94
C ASP A 335 -37.81 17.71 16.26
N THR A 336 -37.52 19.02 16.29
CA THR A 336 -37.71 19.85 17.50
C THR A 336 -39.18 20.15 17.83
N ASP A 337 -40.16 19.56 17.15
CA ASP A 337 -41.57 19.73 17.54
C ASP A 337 -41.91 18.93 18.83
N GLN A 338 -40.97 18.10 19.30
CA GLN A 338 -40.97 17.46 20.62
C GLN A 338 -40.18 18.23 21.70
N TYR A 339 -39.69 19.45 21.39
CA TYR A 339 -38.91 20.26 22.35
C TYR A 339 -39.76 20.79 23.52
N ALA A 340 -41.09 20.74 23.42
CA ALA A 340 -42.03 21.16 24.46
C ALA A 340 -42.02 20.27 25.73
N GLU A 341 -41.38 19.11 25.70
CA GLU A 341 -41.21 18.26 26.89
C GLU A 341 -39.87 18.48 27.63
N TRP A 342 -38.87 19.08 26.98
CA TRP A 342 -37.55 19.32 27.58
C TRP A 342 -37.50 20.55 28.50
N GLU A 343 -38.32 21.57 28.25
CA GLU A 343 -38.44 22.72 29.16
C GLU A 343 -39.23 22.40 30.44
N LYS A 344 -39.82 21.19 30.56
CA LYS A 344 -40.55 20.73 31.74
C LYS A 344 -39.75 19.83 32.69
N ILE A 345 -38.47 19.58 32.41
CA ILE A 345 -37.57 18.81 33.30
C ILE A 345 -36.41 19.71 33.76
N GLN A 346 -36.77 20.81 34.42
CA GLN A 346 -35.93 21.56 35.35
C GLN A 346 -36.86 22.09 36.47
N GLU A 347 -37.50 21.19 37.22
CA GLU A 347 -38.03 21.52 38.55
C GLU A 347 -37.34 20.62 39.57
N PRO A 348 -36.65 21.19 40.57
CA PRO A 348 -36.09 20.39 41.65
C PRO A 348 -37.19 19.76 42.52
N SER A 349 -36.99 18.50 42.91
CA SER A 349 -37.94 17.73 43.72
C SER A 349 -38.04 18.27 45.16
N GLN A 350 -39.14 17.92 45.84
CA GLN A 350 -39.49 18.35 47.21
C GLN A 350 -38.44 18.05 48.30
N GLU A 351 -37.39 17.28 48.02
CA GLU A 351 -36.24 17.10 48.94
C GLU A 351 -35.37 18.38 49.06
N GLU A 352 -35.37 19.27 48.06
CA GLU A 352 -34.62 20.54 48.11
C GLU A 352 -35.35 21.67 48.87
N LYS A 353 -36.61 21.46 49.29
CA LYS A 353 -37.33 22.42 50.14
C LYS A 353 -37.04 22.23 51.63
N LEU A 354 -36.55 21.07 52.05
CA LEU A 354 -36.18 20.82 53.45
C LEU A 354 -34.77 21.34 53.80
N THR A 355 -33.92 21.61 52.81
CA THR A 355 -32.54 22.07 52.99
C THR A 355 -32.39 23.59 53.15
N SER A 356 -33.48 24.35 53.01
CA SER A 356 -33.47 25.82 53.19
C SER A 356 -33.48 26.25 54.67
N GLU A 357 -33.82 25.38 55.62
CA GLU A 357 -33.79 25.69 57.06
C GLU A 357 -32.49 25.23 57.76
N LEU A 358 -31.71 24.31 57.16
CA LEU A 358 -30.40 23.90 57.69
C LEU A 358 -29.22 24.77 57.21
N ALA A 359 -29.43 25.64 56.22
CA ALA A 359 -28.39 26.47 55.60
C ALA A 359 -27.88 27.61 56.51
N GLY A 360 -28.56 27.90 57.63
CA GLY A 360 -28.15 28.93 58.58
C GLY A 360 -27.01 28.55 59.51
N LEU A 361 -26.74 27.25 59.70
CA LEU A 361 -25.71 26.75 60.64
C LEU A 361 -24.44 26.24 59.93
N THR A 362 -24.45 26.08 58.60
CA THR A 362 -23.34 25.51 57.80
C THR A 362 -22.37 26.53 57.21
N ILE A 363 -22.71 27.82 57.16
CA ILE A 363 -21.87 28.87 56.56
C ILE A 363 -20.57 29.12 57.35
N LEU A 364 -20.57 28.86 58.66
CA LEU A 364 -19.38 29.03 59.51
C LEU A 364 -18.33 27.92 59.29
N ASP A 365 -18.79 26.68 59.06
CA ASP A 365 -17.91 25.53 58.77
C ASP A 365 -17.35 25.59 57.35
N TYR A 366 -18.15 26.04 56.37
CA TYR A 366 -17.67 26.26 55.00
C TYR A 366 -16.56 27.33 54.91
N LYS A 367 -16.61 28.39 55.73
CA LYS A 367 -15.54 29.39 55.80
C LYS A 367 -14.22 28.81 56.34
N ARG A 368 -14.30 27.87 57.28
CA ARG A 368 -13.12 27.14 57.79
C ARG A 368 -12.55 26.18 56.76
N GLN A 369 -13.42 25.47 56.04
CA GLN A 369 -13.00 24.56 54.96
C GLN A 369 -12.40 25.31 53.77
N LEU A 370 -12.91 26.50 53.42
CA LEU A 370 -12.34 27.36 52.38
C LEU A 370 -10.91 27.81 52.72
N HIS A 371 -10.63 28.14 53.99
CA HIS A 371 -9.28 28.52 54.42
C HIS A 371 -8.28 27.36 54.30
N ASN A 372 -8.68 26.15 54.70
CA ASN A 372 -7.86 24.95 54.49
C ASN A 372 -7.67 24.61 53.01
N LEU A 373 -8.66 24.91 52.16
CA LEU A 373 -8.55 24.74 50.71
C LEU A 373 -7.54 25.72 50.11
N ASP A 374 -7.52 26.98 50.57
CA ASP A 374 -6.56 27.99 50.10
C ASP A 374 -5.11 27.60 50.47
N GLU A 375 -4.90 26.97 51.62
CA GLU A 375 -3.59 26.44 52.03
C GLU A 375 -3.16 25.27 51.13
N LEU A 376 -4.07 24.33 50.84
CA LEU A 376 -3.83 23.23 49.89
C LEU A 376 -3.56 23.73 48.46
N ILE A 377 -4.32 24.72 48.00
CA ILE A 377 -4.11 25.37 46.69
C ILE A 377 -2.73 26.03 46.65
N SER A 378 -2.30 26.65 47.74
CA SER A 378 -0.97 27.26 47.83
C SER A 378 0.15 26.22 47.78
N GLN A 379 -0.02 25.07 48.43
CA GLN A 379 0.92 23.94 48.35
C GLN A 379 0.99 23.34 46.95
N GLU A 380 -0.15 23.15 46.27
CA GLU A 380 -0.19 22.63 44.90
C GLU A 380 0.40 23.63 43.88
N ARG A 381 0.27 24.95 44.12
CA ARG A 381 0.96 25.96 43.30
C ARG A 381 2.47 25.85 43.38
N ILE A 382 3.03 25.57 44.56
CA ILE A 382 4.47 25.36 44.74
C ILE A 382 4.92 24.11 44.00
N LYS A 383 4.22 22.98 44.15
CA LYS A 383 4.51 21.74 43.40
C LYS A 383 4.45 21.95 41.89
N ARG A 384 3.50 22.74 41.40
CA ARG A 384 3.40 23.08 39.98
C ARG A 384 4.61 23.86 39.48
N VAL A 385 5.14 24.78 40.27
CA VAL A 385 6.37 25.53 39.91
C VAL A 385 7.58 24.59 39.82
N ASP A 386 7.69 23.61 40.72
CA ASP A 386 8.78 22.65 40.68
C ASP A 386 8.64 21.66 39.51
N LEU A 387 7.42 21.24 39.17
CA LEU A 387 7.14 20.45 37.97
C LEU A 387 7.48 21.21 36.68
N LEU A 388 7.17 22.50 36.60
CA LEU A 388 7.53 23.34 35.44
C LEU A 388 9.04 23.50 35.26
N LYS A 389 9.81 23.51 36.36
CA LYS A 389 11.29 23.51 36.27
C LYS A 389 11.83 22.19 35.76
N GLU A 390 11.23 21.07 36.16
CA GLU A 390 11.62 19.75 35.69
C GLU A 390 11.22 19.54 34.21
N GLU A 391 10.07 20.06 33.80
CA GLU A 391 9.63 20.09 32.40
C GLU A 391 10.63 20.84 31.52
N SER A 392 11.05 22.06 31.93
CA SER A 392 12.09 22.82 31.23
C SER A 392 13.43 22.07 31.16
N ARG A 393 13.80 21.32 32.21
CA ARG A 393 15.02 20.49 32.22
C ARG A 393 14.93 19.33 31.23
N ILE A 394 13.75 18.73 31.08
CA ILE A 394 13.50 17.65 30.11
C ILE A 394 13.52 18.20 28.68
N GLU A 395 12.93 19.38 28.44
CA GLU A 395 12.96 20.05 27.13
C GLU A 395 14.40 20.32 26.68
N ASP A 396 15.26 20.85 27.56
CA ASP A 396 16.68 21.07 27.25
C ASP A 396 17.41 19.76 26.90
N GLN A 397 17.09 18.65 27.58
CA GLN A 397 17.65 17.33 27.28
C GLN A 397 17.16 16.78 25.94
N MET A 398 15.92 17.05 25.56
CA MET A 398 15.35 16.65 24.27
C MET A 398 16.04 17.40 23.12
N ILE A 399 16.28 18.71 23.26
CA ILE A 399 16.99 19.51 22.25
C ILE A 399 18.41 18.95 22.02
N LEU A 400 19.15 18.66 23.08
CA LEU A 400 20.48 18.05 23.00
C LEU A 400 20.45 16.65 22.33
N ALA A 401 19.40 15.87 22.57
CA ALA A 401 19.21 14.57 21.94
C ALA A 401 18.87 14.70 20.44
N GLU A 402 18.07 15.69 20.06
CA GLU A 402 17.76 16.01 18.66
C GLU A 402 19.02 16.41 17.89
N GLU A 403 19.86 17.30 18.44
CA GLU A 403 21.13 17.69 17.81
C GLU A 403 22.07 16.49 17.60
N LYS A 404 22.13 15.57 18.58
CA LYS A 404 22.92 14.34 18.46
C LYS A 404 22.36 13.42 17.38
N ASN A 405 21.04 13.26 17.31
CA ASN A 405 20.38 12.45 16.29
C ASN A 405 20.58 13.02 14.88
N ASP A 406 20.51 14.35 14.71
CA ASP A 406 20.75 15.01 13.43
C ASP A 406 22.17 14.79 12.93
N LYS A 407 23.16 14.80 13.83
CA LYS A 407 24.56 14.51 13.49
C LYS A 407 24.73 13.06 13.01
N ILE A 408 24.08 12.10 13.68
CA ILE A 408 24.09 10.68 13.27
C ILE A 408 23.40 10.51 11.92
N LEU A 409 22.24 11.15 11.72
CA LEU A 409 21.48 11.10 10.47
C LEU A 409 22.30 11.68 9.30
N GLY A 410 23.05 12.76 9.55
CA GLY A 410 23.98 13.34 8.58
C GLY A 410 25.09 12.36 8.16
N GLY A 411 25.66 11.64 9.13
CA GLY A 411 26.65 10.58 8.86
C GLY A 411 26.08 9.44 8.02
N MET A 412 24.90 8.94 8.38
CA MET A 412 24.23 7.87 7.64
C MET A 412 23.87 8.28 6.21
N LYS A 413 23.42 9.53 6.00
CA LYS A 413 23.15 10.05 4.64
C LYS A 413 24.40 10.08 3.76
N LYS A 414 25.55 10.39 4.33
CA LYS A 414 26.82 10.39 3.60
C LYS A 414 27.20 8.96 3.17
N GLN A 415 27.09 7.99 4.09
CA GLN A 415 27.37 6.58 3.78
C GLN A 415 26.42 6.01 2.72
N ILE A 416 25.13 6.37 2.76
CA ILE A 416 24.15 5.97 1.73
C ILE A 416 24.56 6.55 0.36
N SER A 417 24.97 7.81 0.30
CA SER A 417 25.43 8.43 -0.95
C SER A 417 26.68 7.76 -1.53
N GLU A 418 27.59 7.31 -0.66
CA GLU A 418 28.78 6.56 -1.07
C GLU A 418 28.39 5.19 -1.64
N LEU A 419 27.53 4.44 -0.93
CA LEU A 419 26.99 3.15 -1.38
C LEU A 419 26.23 3.24 -2.71
N ASP A 420 25.42 4.28 -2.91
CA ASP A 420 24.69 4.51 -4.17
C ASP A 420 25.65 4.75 -5.34
N SER A 421 26.76 5.45 -5.11
CA SER A 421 27.80 5.65 -6.12
C SER A 421 28.44 4.32 -6.52
N THR A 422 28.80 3.47 -5.54
CA THR A 422 29.38 2.15 -5.80
C THR A 422 28.39 1.21 -6.49
N PHE A 423 27.11 1.26 -6.10
CA PHE A 423 26.05 0.46 -6.75
C PHE A 423 25.91 0.81 -8.24
N ASN A 424 25.91 2.10 -8.57
CA ASN A 424 25.83 2.55 -9.97
C ASN A 424 27.05 2.08 -10.78
N GLN A 425 28.26 2.18 -10.23
CA GLN A 425 29.47 1.66 -10.88
C GLN A 425 29.41 0.15 -11.13
N ASN A 426 28.90 -0.61 -10.16
CA ASN A 426 28.71 -2.06 -10.30
C ASN A 426 27.65 -2.41 -11.35
N SER A 427 26.60 -1.59 -11.49
CA SER A 427 25.59 -1.76 -12.54
C SER A 427 26.21 -1.58 -13.93
N ASP A 428 27.02 -0.54 -14.13
CA ASP A 428 27.70 -0.28 -15.39
C ASP A 428 28.68 -1.40 -15.77
N LEU A 429 29.39 -1.95 -14.77
CA LEU A 429 30.28 -3.11 -14.97
C LEU A 429 29.49 -4.36 -15.37
N THR A 430 28.33 -4.59 -14.75
CA THR A 430 27.46 -5.73 -15.09
C THR A 430 26.96 -5.64 -16.53
N GLU A 431 26.60 -4.44 -17.00
CA GLU A 431 26.19 -4.24 -18.39
C GLU A 431 27.32 -4.56 -19.37
N LYS A 432 28.55 -4.07 -19.09
CA LYS A 432 29.74 -4.40 -19.90
C LYS A 432 30.05 -5.90 -19.92
N ILE A 433 29.91 -6.61 -18.80
CA ILE A 433 30.10 -8.06 -18.74
C ILE A 433 29.08 -8.77 -19.64
N ASN A 434 27.82 -8.35 -19.61
CA ASN A 434 26.78 -8.94 -20.46
C ASN A 434 27.05 -8.71 -21.96
N GLU A 435 27.56 -7.53 -22.34
CA GLU A 435 28.01 -7.27 -23.71
C GLU A 435 29.15 -8.20 -24.14
N LEU A 436 30.14 -8.41 -23.28
CA LEU A 436 31.27 -9.31 -23.55
C LEU A 436 30.82 -10.78 -23.70
N ILE A 437 29.92 -11.25 -22.84
CA ILE A 437 29.35 -12.61 -22.94
C ILE A 437 28.62 -12.79 -24.28
N ASN A 438 27.90 -11.76 -24.74
CA ASN A 438 27.22 -11.82 -26.04
C ASN A 438 28.20 -11.87 -27.22
N GLN A 439 29.30 -11.12 -27.15
CA GLN A 439 30.37 -11.17 -28.16
C GLN A 439 31.06 -12.55 -28.19
N GLU A 440 31.35 -13.14 -27.03
CA GLU A 440 31.93 -14.49 -26.93
C GLU A 440 31.01 -15.53 -27.58
N ARG A 441 29.70 -15.49 -27.29
CA ARG A 441 28.71 -16.39 -27.90
C ARG A 441 28.68 -16.27 -29.43
N GLN A 442 28.79 -15.05 -29.98
CA GLN A 442 28.87 -14.85 -31.43
C GLN A 442 30.14 -15.47 -32.03
N LEU A 443 31.31 -15.21 -31.43
CA LEU A 443 32.57 -15.78 -31.88
C LEU A 443 32.57 -17.31 -31.82
N GLN A 444 31.96 -17.90 -30.80
CA GLN A 444 31.86 -19.35 -30.66
C GLN A 444 30.93 -19.97 -31.72
N ALA A 445 29.85 -19.27 -32.08
CA ALA A 445 28.99 -19.68 -33.20
C ALA A 445 29.75 -19.65 -34.55
N GLU A 446 30.53 -18.60 -34.80
CA GLU A 446 31.38 -18.51 -36.01
C GLU A 446 32.44 -19.62 -36.05
N LEU A 447 33.07 -19.92 -34.91
CA LEU A 447 34.06 -20.99 -34.81
C LEU A 447 33.44 -22.35 -35.13
N ASN A 448 32.27 -22.65 -34.57
CA ASN A 448 31.56 -23.90 -34.82
C ASN A 448 31.17 -24.05 -36.30
N GLN A 449 30.76 -22.97 -36.97
CA GLN A 449 30.51 -23.00 -38.42
C GLN A 449 31.78 -23.34 -39.22
N LYS A 450 32.94 -22.77 -38.84
CA LYS A 450 34.22 -23.07 -39.49
C LYS A 450 34.67 -24.52 -39.26
N ILE A 451 34.43 -25.08 -38.07
CA ILE A 451 34.72 -26.49 -37.77
C ILE A 451 33.90 -27.39 -38.69
N LEU A 452 32.57 -27.19 -38.76
CA LEU A 452 31.68 -27.96 -39.64
C LEU A 452 32.11 -27.90 -41.11
N ALA A 453 32.47 -26.71 -41.60
CA ALA A 453 32.97 -26.53 -42.96
C ALA A 453 34.28 -27.30 -43.21
N THR A 454 35.15 -27.38 -42.20
CA THR A 454 36.42 -28.09 -42.28
C THR A 454 36.20 -29.61 -42.24
N GLU A 455 35.33 -30.10 -41.37
CA GLU A 455 34.96 -31.52 -41.30
C GLU A 455 34.37 -32.00 -42.62
N SER A 456 33.48 -31.21 -43.24
CA SER A 456 32.92 -31.51 -44.56
C SER A 456 34.02 -31.67 -45.63
N ARG A 457 35.02 -30.78 -45.63
CA ARG A 457 36.17 -30.86 -46.55
C ARG A 457 37.05 -32.07 -46.28
N VAL A 458 37.24 -32.45 -45.02
CA VAL A 458 37.99 -33.67 -44.66
C VAL A 458 37.28 -34.92 -45.19
N SER A 459 35.96 -35.01 -45.02
CA SER A 459 35.17 -36.12 -45.57
C SER A 459 35.26 -36.20 -47.10
N GLN A 460 35.24 -35.05 -47.79
CA GLN A 460 35.45 -35.01 -49.25
C GLN A 460 36.84 -35.54 -49.64
N MET A 461 37.90 -35.15 -48.94
CA MET A 461 39.25 -35.66 -49.19
C MET A 461 39.36 -37.17 -48.94
N GLN A 462 38.74 -37.68 -47.88
CA GLN A 462 38.74 -39.12 -47.57
C GLN A 462 38.03 -39.93 -48.68
N SER A 463 36.93 -39.42 -49.23
CA SER A 463 36.26 -40.03 -50.38
C SER A 463 37.15 -40.06 -51.62
N LEU A 464 37.81 -38.93 -51.93
CA LEU A 464 38.78 -38.83 -53.03
C LEU A 464 39.93 -39.83 -52.88
N ASN A 465 40.46 -39.99 -51.68
CA ASN A 465 41.54 -40.94 -51.40
C ASN A 465 41.08 -42.39 -51.62
N THR A 466 39.86 -42.70 -51.16
CA THR A 466 39.26 -44.03 -51.36
C THR A 466 39.08 -44.33 -52.85
N ASN A 467 38.64 -43.34 -53.64
CA ASN A 467 38.51 -43.47 -55.09
C ASN A 467 39.88 -43.69 -55.77
N LEU A 468 40.92 -42.99 -55.32
CA LEU A 468 42.29 -43.18 -55.79
C LEU A 468 42.82 -44.59 -55.48
N ASP A 469 42.61 -45.09 -54.27
CA ASP A 469 43.03 -46.43 -53.86
C ASP A 469 42.32 -47.53 -54.67
N GLN A 470 41.03 -47.34 -54.98
CA GLN A 470 40.29 -48.22 -55.89
C GLN A 470 40.86 -48.19 -57.31
N LEU A 471 41.19 -47.01 -57.82
CA LEU A 471 41.85 -46.83 -59.13
C LEU A 471 43.20 -47.55 -59.18
N PHE A 472 44.08 -47.34 -58.19
CA PHE A 472 45.38 -48.02 -58.12
C PHE A 472 45.24 -49.54 -58.00
N SER A 473 44.25 -50.02 -57.25
CA SER A 473 43.95 -51.44 -57.14
C SER A 473 43.47 -52.04 -58.47
N SER A 474 42.67 -51.30 -59.24
CA SER A 474 42.24 -51.70 -60.59
C SER A 474 43.40 -51.72 -61.58
N LEU A 475 44.31 -50.75 -61.49
CA LEU A 475 45.50 -50.65 -62.33
C LEU A 475 46.48 -51.80 -62.06
N LYS A 476 46.67 -52.21 -60.80
CA LYS A 476 47.51 -53.37 -60.45
C LYS A 476 46.97 -54.71 -60.95
N LYS A 477 45.65 -54.85 -61.17
CA LYS A 477 45.03 -56.09 -61.66
C LYS A 477 45.16 -56.27 -63.18
N ASN A 478 45.35 -55.19 -63.93
CA ASN A 478 45.52 -55.26 -65.38
C ASN A 478 47.01 -55.33 -65.71
N ARG A 479 47.48 -56.46 -66.25
CA ARG A 479 48.82 -56.52 -66.87
C ARG A 479 48.84 -55.54 -68.04
N PHE A 480 49.63 -54.49 -67.94
CA PHE A 480 49.76 -53.48 -68.98
C PHE A 480 50.75 -53.92 -70.05
N ASP A 481 50.25 -53.96 -71.28
CA ASP A 481 51.05 -53.85 -72.49
C ASP A 481 51.20 -52.34 -72.82
N GLU A 482 52.39 -51.92 -73.19
CA GLU A 482 52.79 -50.52 -73.40
C GLU A 482 52.03 -49.86 -74.56
N THR A 483 51.46 -48.66 -74.34
CA THR A 483 51.25 -47.62 -75.38
C THR A 483 50.78 -46.29 -74.76
N ASP A 484 51.76 -45.46 -74.40
CA ASP A 484 51.95 -43.98 -74.50
C ASP A 484 50.78 -42.95 -74.37
N TYR A 485 49.49 -43.32 -74.41
CA TYR A 485 48.38 -42.34 -74.30
C TYR A 485 47.84 -42.16 -72.87
N ARG A 486 47.79 -43.24 -72.09
CA ARG A 486 47.28 -43.21 -70.70
C ARG A 486 48.27 -42.58 -69.72
N GLU A 487 49.56 -42.79 -69.92
CA GLU A 487 50.60 -42.25 -69.04
C GLU A 487 50.66 -40.71 -69.11
N ASN A 488 50.53 -40.15 -70.31
CA ASN A 488 50.49 -38.70 -70.51
C ASN A 488 49.22 -38.06 -69.92
N THR A 489 48.08 -38.74 -70.01
CA THR A 489 46.83 -38.28 -69.39
C THR A 489 46.90 -38.32 -67.86
N LEU A 490 47.49 -39.38 -67.28
CA LEU A 490 47.72 -39.50 -65.83
C LEU A 490 48.74 -38.47 -65.31
N LYS A 491 49.82 -38.21 -66.05
CA LYS A 491 50.79 -37.15 -65.72
C LYS A 491 50.14 -35.76 -65.73
N LYS A 492 49.24 -35.49 -66.68
CA LYS A 492 48.49 -34.23 -66.74
C LYS A 492 47.56 -34.07 -65.53
N LEU A 493 46.74 -35.09 -65.24
CA LEU A 493 45.86 -35.09 -64.06
C LEU A 493 46.66 -34.93 -62.76
N LEU A 494 47.79 -35.64 -62.61
CA LEU A 494 48.65 -35.53 -61.43
C LEU A 494 49.21 -34.11 -61.23
N ASN A 495 49.57 -33.42 -62.32
CA ASN A 495 50.04 -32.05 -62.25
C ASN A 495 48.90 -31.08 -61.92
N GLU A 496 47.72 -31.25 -62.50
CA GLU A 496 46.53 -30.46 -62.18
C GLU A 496 46.14 -30.62 -60.69
N THR A 497 46.14 -31.86 -60.17
CA THR A 497 45.86 -32.11 -58.75
C THR A 497 46.96 -31.52 -57.84
N LYS A 498 48.23 -31.54 -58.26
CA LYS A 498 49.33 -30.91 -57.50
C LYS A 498 49.16 -29.39 -57.42
N ASP A 499 48.76 -28.75 -58.52
CA ASP A 499 48.52 -27.31 -58.54
C ASP A 499 47.31 -26.91 -57.69
N GLU A 500 46.27 -27.72 -57.69
CA GLU A 500 45.08 -27.51 -56.86
C GLU A 500 45.40 -27.69 -55.37
N ILE A 501 46.16 -28.72 -54.99
CA ILE A 501 46.68 -28.91 -53.63
C ILE A 501 47.55 -27.72 -53.20
N LYS A 502 48.40 -27.20 -54.09
CA LYS A 502 49.26 -26.04 -53.80
C LYS A 502 48.42 -24.78 -53.55
N LYS A 503 47.37 -24.56 -54.34
CA LYS A 503 46.42 -23.45 -54.16
C LYS A 503 45.66 -23.58 -52.84
N GLN A 504 45.20 -24.79 -52.49
CA GLN A 504 44.56 -25.07 -51.20
C GLN A 504 45.49 -24.79 -50.02
N LYS A 505 46.77 -25.15 -50.14
CA LYS A 505 47.78 -24.97 -49.09
C LYS A 505 48.04 -23.49 -48.80
N GLU A 506 48.06 -22.63 -49.82
CA GLU A 506 48.17 -21.17 -49.66
C GLU A 506 46.91 -20.57 -49.01
N GLN A 507 45.71 -20.98 -49.44
CA GLN A 507 44.47 -20.51 -48.81
C GLN A 507 44.35 -20.90 -47.32
N ASN A 508 44.80 -22.10 -46.97
CA ASN A 508 44.83 -22.56 -45.58
C ASN A 508 45.87 -21.79 -44.75
N LYS A 509 47.02 -21.46 -45.35
CA LYS A 509 48.07 -20.66 -44.70
C LYS A 509 47.60 -19.24 -44.41
N GLU A 510 46.86 -18.63 -45.34
CA GLU A 510 46.26 -17.30 -45.15
C GLU A 510 45.17 -17.33 -44.06
N SER A 511 44.33 -18.36 -44.05
CA SER A 511 43.31 -18.55 -43.02
C SER A 511 43.93 -18.74 -41.63
N LEU A 512 45.00 -19.54 -41.51
CA LEU A 512 45.74 -19.74 -40.27
C LEU A 512 46.41 -18.44 -39.77
N SER A 513 46.92 -17.61 -40.69
CA SER A 513 47.45 -16.29 -40.37
C SER A 513 46.40 -15.35 -39.76
N LYS A 514 45.17 -15.36 -40.31
CA LYS A 514 44.05 -14.55 -39.78
C LYS A 514 43.64 -15.02 -38.39
N THR A 515 43.55 -16.33 -38.17
CA THR A 515 43.22 -16.90 -36.85
C THR A 515 44.29 -16.57 -35.81
N LYS A 516 45.59 -16.68 -36.14
CA LYS A 516 46.67 -16.30 -35.21
C LYS A 516 46.58 -14.84 -34.78
N ARG A 517 46.36 -13.91 -35.73
CA ARG A 517 46.19 -12.48 -35.42
C ARG A 517 44.98 -12.20 -34.52
N HIS A 518 43.91 -12.97 -34.67
CA HIS A 518 42.74 -12.84 -33.81
C HIS A 518 43.02 -13.36 -32.39
N ASN A 519 43.72 -14.49 -32.28
CA ASN A 519 44.11 -15.06 -31.00
C ASN A 519 45.09 -14.14 -30.23
N ASP A 520 46.02 -13.49 -30.93
CA ASP A 520 46.92 -12.51 -30.34
C ASP A 520 46.18 -11.28 -29.78
N LYS A 521 45.05 -10.89 -30.39
CA LYS A 521 44.19 -9.81 -29.88
C LYS A 521 43.44 -10.22 -28.62
N ILE A 522 42.92 -11.44 -28.57
CA ILE A 522 42.23 -11.99 -27.39
C ILE A 522 43.20 -12.07 -26.21
N ASN A 523 44.42 -12.59 -26.42
CA ASN A 523 45.42 -12.70 -25.36
C ASN A 523 45.79 -11.32 -24.77
N LYS A 524 45.96 -10.29 -25.61
CA LYS A 524 46.20 -8.91 -25.13
C LYS A 524 45.03 -8.37 -24.31
N PHE A 525 43.80 -8.72 -24.66
CA PHE A 525 42.62 -8.28 -23.93
C PHE A 525 42.50 -8.98 -22.56
N LEU A 526 42.81 -10.28 -22.51
CA LEU A 526 42.87 -11.03 -21.25
C LEU A 526 43.95 -10.50 -20.30
N GLU A 527 45.12 -10.09 -20.83
CA GLU A 527 46.15 -9.43 -20.02
C GLU A 527 45.64 -8.12 -19.39
N GLN A 528 44.85 -7.33 -20.13
CA GLN A 528 44.26 -6.09 -19.61
C GLN A 528 43.23 -6.36 -18.51
N ILE A 529 42.38 -7.38 -18.67
CA ILE A 529 41.40 -7.77 -17.65
C ILE A 529 42.11 -8.24 -16.37
N ASN A 530 43.13 -9.08 -16.49
CA ASN A 530 43.89 -9.55 -15.33
C ASN A 530 44.59 -8.41 -14.58
N MET A 531 45.08 -7.40 -15.30
CA MET A 531 45.66 -6.21 -14.68
C MET A 531 44.62 -5.39 -13.92
N GLN A 532 43.38 -5.29 -14.41
CA GLN A 532 42.29 -4.62 -13.70
C GLN A 532 41.81 -5.41 -12.47
N LEU A 533 41.74 -6.74 -12.56
CA LEU A 533 41.41 -7.60 -11.42
C LEU A 533 42.44 -7.46 -10.28
N GLN A 534 43.73 -7.38 -10.60
CA GLN A 534 44.78 -7.14 -9.59
C GLN A 534 44.70 -5.77 -8.92
N ILE A 535 44.23 -4.75 -9.63
CA ILE A 535 43.97 -3.42 -9.05
C ILE A 535 42.80 -3.52 -8.07
N HIS A 536 41.72 -4.19 -8.48
CA HIS A 536 40.53 -4.34 -7.66
C HIS A 536 40.77 -5.21 -6.41
N GLU A 537 41.56 -6.28 -6.52
CA GLU A 537 41.98 -7.08 -5.35
C GLU A 537 42.81 -6.26 -4.35
N LYS A 538 43.63 -5.31 -4.82
CA LYS A 538 44.35 -4.39 -3.93
C LYS A 538 43.42 -3.38 -3.26
N GLU A 539 42.44 -2.86 -3.96
CA GLU A 539 41.46 -1.92 -3.42
C GLU A 539 40.57 -2.60 -2.36
N VAL A 540 40.13 -3.84 -2.60
CA VAL A 540 39.39 -4.66 -1.62
C VAL A 540 40.25 -5.05 -0.42
N GLY A 541 41.56 -5.30 -0.63
CA GLY A 541 42.50 -5.56 0.46
C GLY A 541 42.70 -4.35 1.39
N GLN A 542 42.72 -3.13 0.84
CA GLN A 542 42.84 -1.89 1.63
C GLN A 542 41.59 -1.62 2.49
N ILE A 543 40.40 -1.97 1.99
CA ILE A 543 39.15 -1.84 2.75
C ILE A 543 39.15 -2.78 3.98
N ASN A 544 39.68 -3.99 3.85
CA ASN A 544 39.77 -4.93 4.98
C ASN A 544 40.83 -4.52 6.03
N GLU A 545 41.90 -3.82 5.64
CA GLU A 545 42.89 -3.28 6.60
C GLU A 545 42.37 -2.02 7.32
N GLU A 546 41.48 -1.23 6.71
CA GLU A 546 40.83 -0.09 7.37
C GLU A 546 39.73 -0.50 8.36
N ASP A 547 39.03 -1.62 8.10
CA ASP A 547 38.05 -2.19 9.04
C ASP A 547 38.70 -2.82 10.29
N GLU A 548 39.94 -3.31 10.23
CA GLU A 548 40.67 -3.81 11.42
C GLU A 548 41.19 -2.69 12.34
N VAL A 549 41.25 -1.44 11.87
CA VAL A 549 41.71 -0.29 12.68
C VAL A 549 40.56 0.42 13.39
N LEU A 550 39.30 0.16 13.01
CA LEU A 550 38.12 0.81 13.58
C LEU A 550 37.43 0.02 14.69
N ASP A 551 37.92 -1.18 15.03
CA ASP A 551 37.38 -2.00 16.14
C ASP A 551 38.08 -1.72 17.50
N ASP A 552 39.03 -0.76 17.56
CA ASP A 552 39.83 -0.44 18.76
C ASP A 552 39.69 1.02 19.28
N ASP A 553 38.72 1.81 18.79
CA ASP A 553 38.32 3.14 19.33
C ASP A 553 36.78 3.24 19.49
#